data_AF-A0A810NJR8-F1
#
_entry.id   AF-A0A810NJR8-F1
#
_cell.length_a   1.000
_cell.length_b   1.000
_cell.length_c   1.000
_cell.angle_alpha   90.00
_cell.angle_beta   90.00
_cell.angle_gamma   90.00
#
_symmetry.space_group_name_H-M   'P 1'
#
loop_
_entity.id
_entity.type
_entity.pdbx_description
1 polymer ?
#
loop_
_entity_poly.entity_id
_entity_poly.type
_entity_poly.pdbx_seq_one_letter_code
_entity_poly.pdbx_strand_id
1 'polypeptide(L)'
;MSAKDDRLDGYVEDACRLDAERLAVLGDRAARDALLERITAVDASAAVAPPVRRGRRPVLVAAGAAVVALAAAGLVLPGLLGRPADPSGAQPGVPSSSAGPGLSPTPEPSGTAPRGDVFGGGGLMSCVEEYNLPNLARRRFAFDGEVVGIGNGPVRKDPFDLYAPVTFRVNRWYRGGTGERVTVAMLYRSSPSVDNPTFGVGSRLLVSGEERWGGAELADPIAWPCGFTRWHSEADAGDWARAFG
;
A
#
# COMPACT_ATOMS: atom_id res chain seq x y z
N MET A 1 16.20 -3.60 30.85
CA MET A 1 14.74 -3.63 31.03
C MET A 1 14.39 -2.50 31.98
N SER A 2 13.51 -1.59 31.54
CA SER A 2 13.15 -0.41 32.32
C SER A 2 12.03 -0.78 33.27
N ALA A 3 12.00 -0.23 34.50
CA ALA A 3 10.92 -0.45 35.48
C ALA A 3 9.51 -0.08 34.94
N LYS A 4 9.44 0.60 33.80
CA LYS A 4 8.21 0.91 33.08
C LYS A 4 7.68 -0.27 32.25
N ASP A 5 8.57 -1.10 31.71
CA ASP A 5 8.22 -2.28 30.92
C ASP A 5 7.66 -3.38 31.85
N ASP A 6 8.33 -3.62 32.98
CA ASP A 6 7.87 -4.58 34.02
C ASP A 6 6.48 -4.23 34.58
N ARG A 7 6.13 -2.94 34.61
CA ARG A 7 4.81 -2.48 35.04
C ARG A 7 3.74 -2.72 33.98
N LEU A 8 4.08 -2.61 32.70
CA LEU A 8 3.14 -2.87 31.62
C LEU A 8 2.83 -4.36 31.53
N ASP A 9 3.86 -5.20 31.64
CA ASP A 9 3.73 -6.66 31.62
C ASP A 9 2.84 -7.15 32.78
N GLY A 10 3.04 -6.61 34.00
CA GLY A 10 2.16 -6.92 35.14
C GLY A 10 0.70 -6.48 34.94
N TYR A 11 0.45 -5.32 34.30
CA TYR A 11 -0.93 -4.92 33.97
C TYR A 11 -1.57 -5.82 32.91
N VAL A 12 -0.81 -6.27 31.91
CA VAL A 12 -1.31 -7.19 30.88
C VAL A 12 -1.60 -8.55 31.51
N GLU A 13 -0.72 -9.07 32.36
CA GLU A 13 -0.96 -10.33 33.08
C GLU A 13 -2.19 -10.25 33.98
N ASP A 14 -2.35 -9.18 34.77
CA ASP A 14 -3.54 -8.99 35.62
C ASP A 14 -4.82 -8.80 34.80
N ALA A 15 -4.75 -8.12 33.64
CA ALA A 15 -5.90 -7.93 32.76
C ALA A 15 -6.30 -9.23 32.04
N CYS A 16 -5.33 -10.05 31.66
CA CYS A 16 -5.53 -11.32 30.96
C CYS A 16 -5.82 -12.49 31.90
N ARG A 17 -5.55 -12.35 33.21
CA ARG A 17 -5.93 -13.33 34.21
C ARG A 17 -7.44 -13.32 34.39
N LEU A 18 -8.10 -14.30 33.76
CA LEU A 18 -9.50 -14.60 34.02
C LEU A 18 -9.60 -15.22 35.41
N ASP A 19 -10.04 -14.44 36.39
CA ASP A 19 -10.39 -14.97 37.71
C ASP A 19 -11.57 -15.94 37.61
N ALA A 20 -11.76 -16.72 38.67
CA ALA A 20 -12.81 -17.73 38.74
C ALA A 20 -14.22 -17.14 38.57
N GLU A 21 -14.41 -15.86 38.94
CA GLU A 21 -15.67 -15.14 38.78
C GLU A 21 -15.94 -14.81 37.30
N ARG A 22 -14.94 -14.33 36.56
CA ARG A 22 -15.02 -14.08 35.11
C ARG A 22 -15.21 -15.38 34.32
N LEU A 23 -14.58 -16.47 34.74
CA LEU A 23 -14.80 -17.80 34.14
C LEU A 23 -16.23 -18.28 34.37
N ALA A 24 -16.81 -18.06 35.56
CA ALA A 24 -18.19 -18.41 35.85
C ALA A 24 -19.18 -17.59 34.99
N VAL A 25 -18.92 -16.30 34.79
CA VAL A 25 -19.73 -15.43 33.90
C VAL A 25 -19.68 -15.89 32.44
N LEU A 26 -18.53 -16.39 31.96
CA LEU A 26 -18.42 -16.91 30.59
C LEU A 26 -19.11 -18.27 30.41
N GLY A 27 -19.29 -19.04 31.49
CA GLY A 27 -20.02 -20.31 31.49
C GLY A 27 -21.55 -20.14 31.47
N ASP A 28 -22.06 -18.99 31.92
CA ASP A 28 -23.48 -18.64 31.84
C ASP A 28 -23.79 -17.93 30.51
N ARG A 29 -24.60 -18.56 29.68
CA ARG A 29 -25.02 -18.03 28.37
C ARG A 29 -25.73 -16.68 28.50
N ALA A 30 -26.57 -16.50 29.51
CA ALA A 30 -27.32 -15.25 29.68
C ALA A 30 -26.39 -14.10 30.09
N ALA A 31 -25.45 -14.37 30.99
CA ALA A 31 -24.45 -13.39 31.40
C ALA A 31 -23.49 -13.02 30.25
N ARG A 32 -23.12 -14.00 29.41
CA ARG A 32 -22.33 -13.76 28.20
C ARG A 32 -23.06 -12.89 27.18
N ASP A 33 -24.33 -13.18 26.91
CA ASP A 33 -25.13 -12.41 25.95
C ASP A 33 -25.33 -10.96 26.45
N ALA A 34 -25.56 -10.77 27.76
CA ALA A 34 -25.63 -9.44 28.38
C ALA A 34 -24.29 -8.68 28.33
N LEU A 35 -23.15 -9.38 28.49
CA LEU A 35 -21.83 -8.77 28.36
C LEU A 35 -21.55 -8.31 26.93
N LEU A 36 -21.90 -9.14 25.94
CA LEU A 36 -21.80 -8.80 24.51
C LEU A 36 -22.64 -7.57 24.17
N GLU A 37 -23.89 -7.52 24.64
CA GLU A 37 -24.76 -6.36 24.46
C GLU A 37 -24.12 -5.10 25.07
N ARG A 38 -23.54 -5.20 26.28
CA ARG A 38 -22.85 -4.07 26.93
C ARG A 38 -21.63 -3.59 26.14
N ILE A 39 -20.84 -4.49 25.57
CA ILE A 39 -19.68 -4.13 24.72
C ILE A 39 -20.17 -3.38 23.48
N THR A 40 -21.19 -3.90 22.80
CA THR A 40 -21.75 -3.23 21.60
C THR A 40 -22.40 -1.88 21.91
N ALA A 41 -22.98 -1.71 23.11
CA ALA A 41 -23.57 -0.44 23.54
C ALA A 41 -22.52 0.64 23.86
N VAL A 42 -21.32 0.26 24.30
CA VAL A 42 -20.21 1.20 24.53
C VAL A 42 -19.71 1.78 23.20
N ASP A 43 -19.63 0.96 22.14
CA ASP A 43 -19.28 1.45 20.80
C ASP A 43 -20.36 2.39 20.23
N ALA A 44 -21.64 2.12 20.48
CA ALA A 44 -22.73 2.99 20.05
C ALA A 44 -22.77 4.33 20.83
N SER A 45 -22.33 4.33 22.09
CA SER A 45 -22.29 5.54 22.94
C SER A 45 -21.07 6.43 22.68
N ALA A 46 -20.08 5.94 21.93
CA ALA A 46 -18.94 6.71 21.46
C ALA A 46 -19.24 7.56 20.22
N ALA A 47 -20.52 7.91 19.98
CA ALA A 47 -20.88 9.02 19.11
C ALA A 47 -20.18 10.28 19.64
N VAL A 48 -19.07 10.64 18.98
CA VAL A 48 -18.20 11.76 19.30
C VAL A 48 -19.07 12.99 19.59
N ALA A 49 -19.12 13.40 20.86
CA ALA A 49 -19.77 14.64 21.24
C ALA A 49 -19.19 15.74 20.35
N PRO A 50 -20.03 16.56 19.67
CA PRO A 50 -19.53 17.60 18.77
C PRO A 50 -18.53 18.48 19.54
N PRO A 51 -17.42 18.87 18.93
CA PRO A 51 -16.37 19.61 19.62
C PRO A 51 -16.98 20.86 20.24
N VAL A 52 -16.99 20.92 21.58
CA VAL A 52 -17.40 22.11 22.33
C VAL A 52 -16.49 23.24 21.87
N ARG A 53 -17.07 24.22 21.15
CA ARG A 53 -16.38 25.44 20.70
C ARG A 53 -15.94 26.23 21.93
N ARG A 54 -14.78 25.89 22.51
CA ARG A 54 -14.08 26.76 23.45
C ARG A 54 -13.70 28.03 22.70
N GLY A 55 -14.37 29.13 23.03
CA GLY A 55 -14.11 30.45 22.47
C GLY A 55 -12.63 30.79 22.53
N ARG A 56 -11.97 30.78 21.37
CA ARG A 56 -10.61 31.28 21.22
C ARG A 56 -10.64 32.79 21.46
N ARG A 57 -10.06 33.21 22.58
CA ARG A 57 -9.63 34.60 22.75
C ARG A 57 -8.61 34.92 21.65
N PRO A 58 -8.75 36.02 20.90
CA PRO A 58 -7.77 36.39 19.88
C PRO A 58 -6.46 36.79 20.56
N VAL A 59 -5.42 35.99 20.38
CA VAL A 59 -4.04 36.38 20.70
C VAL A 59 -3.48 37.00 19.43
N LEU A 60 -3.33 38.32 19.44
CA LEU A 60 -2.58 39.08 18.45
C LEU A 60 -1.11 38.65 18.52
N VAL A 61 -0.67 37.81 17.59
CA VAL A 61 0.76 37.52 17.40
C VAL A 61 1.29 38.51 16.38
N ALA A 62 2.14 39.42 16.86
CA ALA A 62 2.84 40.40 16.05
C ALA A 62 3.80 39.69 15.07
N ALA A 63 3.66 40.02 13.79
CA ALA A 63 4.54 39.56 12.72
C ALA A 63 5.92 40.19 12.88
N GLY A 64 6.92 39.37 13.22
CA GLY A 64 8.33 39.72 13.11
C GLY A 64 8.84 39.35 11.72
N ALA A 65 8.97 40.34 10.85
CA ALA A 65 9.68 40.22 9.58
C ALA A 65 11.19 40.16 9.86
N ALA A 66 11.84 39.06 9.49
CA ALA A 66 13.30 38.98 9.41
C ALA A 66 13.69 38.66 7.97
N VAL A 67 14.10 39.71 7.27
CA VAL A 67 14.76 39.67 5.97
C VAL A 67 16.17 39.11 6.19
N VAL A 68 16.51 37.99 5.57
CA VAL A 68 17.92 37.57 5.40
C VAL A 68 18.17 37.40 3.91
N ALA A 69 18.81 38.42 3.35
CA ALA A 69 19.45 38.41 2.05
C ALA A 69 20.90 37.92 2.22
N LEU A 70 21.27 36.81 1.57
CA LEU A 70 22.64 36.38 1.31
C LEU A 70 22.61 35.67 -0.06
N ALA A 71 22.92 36.38 -1.13
CA ALA A 71 24.26 36.62 -1.68
C ALA A 71 24.72 35.47 -2.60
N ALA A 72 24.92 35.85 -3.85
CA ALA A 72 25.33 35.02 -4.97
C ALA A 72 26.81 34.64 -4.92
N ALA A 73 27.12 33.42 -5.35
CA ALA A 73 28.35 32.99 -6.01
C ALA A 73 27.99 31.68 -6.73
N GLY A 74 28.03 31.55 -8.05
CA GLY A 74 29.09 31.97 -8.95
C GLY A 74 30.07 30.81 -9.10
N LEU A 75 29.72 29.77 -9.87
CA LEU A 75 30.68 28.81 -10.40
C LEU A 75 30.24 28.36 -11.80
N VAL A 76 30.84 29.06 -12.77
CA VAL A 76 30.87 28.76 -14.19
C VAL A 76 31.89 27.64 -14.40
N LEU A 77 31.49 26.55 -15.04
CA LEU A 77 32.41 25.58 -15.64
C LEU A 77 32.12 25.53 -17.15
N PRO A 78 33.01 26.08 -18.00
CA PRO A 78 32.94 25.90 -19.43
C PRO A 78 33.85 24.75 -19.87
N GLY A 79 33.35 23.94 -20.82
CA GLY A 79 34.20 23.23 -21.76
C GLY A 79 34.55 21.78 -21.41
N LEU A 80 34.03 20.86 -22.21
CA LEU A 80 34.91 20.06 -23.06
C LEU A 80 34.18 19.60 -24.32
N LEU A 81 34.74 20.06 -25.43
CA LEU A 81 34.41 19.72 -26.81
C LEU A 81 34.80 18.27 -27.10
N GLY A 82 33.95 17.61 -27.89
CA GLY A 82 34.39 16.63 -28.87
C GLY A 82 33.84 15.22 -28.70
N ARG A 83 32.97 14.79 -29.62
CA ARG A 83 33.40 13.90 -30.71
C ARG A 83 32.40 13.90 -31.88
N PRO A 84 32.87 13.94 -33.14
CA PRO A 84 32.03 13.91 -34.33
C PRO A 84 31.57 12.49 -34.70
N ALA A 85 30.61 12.49 -35.62
CA ALA A 85 29.93 11.40 -36.31
C ALA A 85 30.81 10.23 -36.76
N ASP A 86 30.22 9.03 -36.68
CA ASP A 86 30.49 7.93 -37.61
C ASP A 86 29.20 7.65 -38.41
N PRO A 87 29.23 7.80 -39.75
CA PRO A 87 28.21 7.29 -40.64
C PRO A 87 28.57 5.89 -41.15
N SER A 88 27.53 5.17 -41.59
CA SER A 88 27.58 3.97 -42.45
C SER A 88 27.80 2.62 -41.76
N GLY A 89 26.70 1.87 -41.74
CA GLY A 89 26.62 0.75 -42.68
C GLY A 89 26.62 -0.63 -42.05
N ALA A 90 25.43 -1.23 -41.89
CA ALA A 90 25.22 -2.65 -42.16
C ALA A 90 23.73 -2.94 -42.34
N GLN A 91 23.47 -3.80 -43.32
CA GLN A 91 22.20 -4.15 -43.94
C GLN A 91 21.21 -4.94 -43.06
N PRO A 92 19.93 -5.03 -43.52
CA PRO A 92 18.91 -5.86 -42.91
C PRO A 92 19.16 -7.34 -43.20
N GLY A 93 19.46 -8.11 -42.16
CA GLY A 93 19.41 -9.56 -42.15
C GLY A 93 18.10 -10.02 -41.52
N VAL A 94 17.16 -10.47 -42.34
CA VAL A 94 15.99 -11.24 -41.94
C VAL A 94 16.40 -12.71 -41.79
N PRO A 95 16.41 -13.30 -40.58
CA PRO A 95 16.36 -14.74 -40.45
C PRO A 95 14.91 -15.22 -40.51
N SER A 96 14.68 -16.04 -41.53
CA SER A 96 13.65 -17.05 -41.73
C SER A 96 12.72 -17.37 -40.56
N SER A 97 11.42 -17.17 -40.81
CA SER A 97 10.33 -17.86 -40.12
C SER A 97 10.48 -19.38 -40.26
N SER A 98 10.93 -20.03 -39.20
CA SER A 98 10.69 -21.45 -39.00
C SER A 98 9.25 -21.62 -38.49
N ALA A 99 8.37 -22.11 -39.36
CA ALA A 99 7.04 -22.56 -38.98
C ALA A 99 7.17 -23.75 -38.02
N GLY A 100 7.05 -23.48 -36.72
CA GLY A 100 6.93 -24.52 -35.71
C GLY A 100 5.58 -25.23 -35.81
N PRO A 101 5.50 -26.53 -35.45
CA PRO A 101 4.26 -27.29 -35.45
C PRO A 101 3.22 -26.58 -34.58
N GLY A 102 2.01 -26.44 -35.13
CA GLY A 102 0.89 -25.75 -34.52
C GLY A 102 0.64 -26.22 -33.09
N LEU A 103 1.06 -25.40 -32.13
CA LEU A 103 0.55 -25.46 -30.78
C LEU A 103 -0.94 -25.12 -30.89
N SER A 104 -1.79 -26.08 -30.53
CA SER A 104 -3.22 -25.86 -30.38
C SER A 104 -3.42 -24.60 -29.53
N PRO A 105 -4.28 -23.65 -29.94
CA PRO A 105 -4.52 -22.45 -29.15
C PRO A 105 -4.91 -22.88 -27.75
N THR A 106 -4.07 -22.52 -26.77
CA THR A 106 -4.44 -22.65 -25.36
C THR A 106 -5.76 -21.89 -25.21
N PRO A 107 -6.83 -22.54 -24.72
CA PRO A 107 -8.14 -21.92 -24.62
C PRO A 107 -7.98 -20.61 -23.85
N GLU A 108 -8.22 -19.51 -24.56
CA GLU A 108 -8.22 -18.17 -24.00
C GLU A 108 -9.28 -18.16 -22.90
N PRO A 109 -8.92 -17.91 -21.63
CA PRO A 109 -9.89 -17.92 -20.55
C PRO A 109 -10.92 -16.83 -20.84
N SER A 110 -12.11 -17.23 -21.29
CA SER A 110 -13.23 -16.34 -21.63
C SER A 110 -13.90 -15.74 -20.38
N GLY A 111 -13.15 -15.65 -19.28
CA GLY A 111 -13.57 -14.96 -18.07
C GLY A 111 -13.34 -13.48 -18.26
N THR A 112 -14.39 -12.67 -18.05
CA THR A 112 -14.25 -11.23 -17.87
C THR A 112 -13.11 -10.97 -16.89
N ALA A 113 -12.05 -10.29 -17.34
CA ALA A 113 -10.92 -9.96 -16.49
C ALA A 113 -11.44 -9.34 -15.18
N PRO A 114 -10.92 -9.74 -14.01
CA PRO A 114 -11.37 -9.19 -12.74
C PRO A 114 -11.22 -7.65 -12.76
N ARG A 115 -12.14 -6.94 -12.10
CA ARG A 115 -12.15 -5.47 -12.05
C ARG A 115 -12.26 -4.99 -10.61
N GLY A 116 -11.76 -3.77 -10.37
CA GLY A 116 -11.86 -3.12 -9.07
C GLY A 116 -10.76 -3.55 -8.08
N ASP A 117 -11.04 -3.35 -6.80
CA ASP A 117 -10.10 -3.64 -5.71
C ASP A 117 -9.76 -5.13 -5.63
N VAL A 118 -8.46 -5.42 -5.51
CA VAL A 118 -7.91 -6.79 -5.53
C VAL A 118 -8.20 -7.56 -4.23
N PHE A 119 -8.51 -6.84 -3.15
CA PHE A 119 -8.80 -7.40 -1.83
C PHE A 119 -10.31 -7.63 -1.61
N GLY A 120 -11.13 -7.43 -2.64
CA GLY A 120 -12.59 -7.57 -2.57
C GLY A 120 -13.21 -6.32 -1.94
N GLY A 121 -13.95 -5.55 -2.74
CA GLY A 121 -14.58 -4.28 -2.34
C GLY A 121 -15.68 -4.39 -1.26
N GLY A 122 -15.73 -5.49 -0.51
CA GLY A 122 -16.72 -5.78 0.52
C GLY A 122 -16.15 -5.71 1.94
N GLY A 123 -16.07 -4.50 2.49
CA GLY A 123 -16.47 -4.28 3.89
C GLY A 123 -15.57 -4.70 5.05
N LEU A 124 -14.34 -5.19 4.85
CA LEU A 124 -13.52 -5.65 5.99
C LEU A 124 -12.53 -4.62 6.55
N MET A 125 -12.35 -3.46 5.91
CA MET A 125 -11.47 -2.41 6.43
C MET A 125 -12.19 -1.07 6.33
N SER A 126 -12.46 -0.43 7.47
CA SER A 126 -12.78 1.00 7.49
C SER A 126 -11.53 1.74 7.00
N CYS A 127 -11.57 2.19 5.75
CA CYS A 127 -10.44 2.81 5.10
C CYS A 127 -10.22 4.21 5.68
N VAL A 128 -9.02 4.48 6.18
CA VAL A 128 -8.66 5.82 6.64
C VAL A 128 -8.66 6.83 5.48
N GLU A 129 -8.34 6.36 4.27
CA GLU A 129 -8.52 7.13 3.04
C GLU A 129 -9.21 6.27 1.98
N GLU A 130 -10.30 6.79 1.44
CA GLU A 130 -11.00 6.18 0.31
C GLU A 130 -10.26 6.47 -1.00
N TYR A 131 -10.36 5.53 -1.94
CA TYR A 131 -9.87 5.72 -3.30
C TYR A 131 -10.63 6.84 -4.01
N ASN A 132 -9.86 7.83 -4.46
CA ASN A 132 -10.26 8.82 -5.46
C ASN A 132 -9.00 9.38 -6.12
N LEU A 133 -9.13 10.03 -7.29
CA LEU A 133 -7.97 10.54 -8.03
C LEU A 133 -7.13 11.57 -7.24
N PRO A 134 -7.72 12.53 -6.49
CA PRO A 134 -6.94 13.42 -5.63
C PRO A 134 -6.10 12.68 -4.58
N ASN A 135 -6.63 11.67 -3.91
CA ASN A 135 -5.89 10.87 -2.93
C ASN A 135 -4.83 10.00 -3.60
N LEU A 136 -5.12 9.45 -4.79
CA LEU A 136 -4.15 8.68 -5.59
C LEU A 136 -2.96 9.57 -5.97
N ALA A 137 -3.23 10.79 -6.44
CA ALA A 137 -2.19 11.76 -6.80
C ALA A 137 -1.30 12.19 -5.63
N ARG A 138 -1.62 11.84 -4.37
CA ARG A 138 -0.77 12.11 -3.20
C ARG A 138 0.16 10.95 -2.84
N ARG A 139 -0.02 9.78 -3.45
CA ARG A 139 0.77 8.58 -3.16
C ARG A 139 2.21 8.75 -3.60
N ARG A 140 3.13 8.09 -2.89
CA ARG A 140 4.58 8.24 -3.12
C ARG A 140 5.02 7.49 -4.35
N PHE A 141 4.39 6.37 -4.66
CA PHE A 141 4.60 5.66 -5.91
C PHE A 141 3.30 5.13 -6.50
N ALA A 142 3.34 4.89 -7.81
CA ALA A 142 2.29 4.20 -8.53
C ALA A 142 2.85 3.57 -9.81
N PHE A 143 2.44 2.34 -10.10
CA PHE A 143 2.84 1.63 -11.32
C PHE A 143 1.76 0.66 -11.81
N ASP A 144 1.83 0.34 -13.10
CA ASP A 144 1.23 -0.85 -13.72
C ASP A 144 2.30 -1.94 -13.80
N GLY A 145 2.00 -3.12 -13.27
CA GLY A 145 2.93 -4.24 -13.27
C GLY A 145 2.25 -5.60 -13.25
N GLU A 146 3.01 -6.61 -13.65
CA GLU A 146 2.62 -8.00 -13.60
C GLU A 146 3.33 -8.71 -12.43
N VAL A 147 2.58 -9.46 -11.63
CA VAL A 147 3.13 -10.24 -10.51
C VAL A 147 3.99 -11.36 -11.08
N VAL A 148 5.29 -11.35 -10.77
CA VAL A 148 6.25 -12.40 -11.20
C VAL A 148 6.69 -13.30 -10.05
N GLY A 149 6.42 -12.92 -8.81
CA GLY A 149 6.73 -13.71 -7.64
C GLY A 149 5.99 -13.24 -6.40
N ILE A 150 5.66 -14.18 -5.53
CA ILE A 150 5.11 -13.92 -4.20
C ILE A 150 6.02 -14.67 -3.23
N GLY A 151 6.66 -13.94 -2.33
CA GLY A 151 7.55 -14.55 -1.34
C GLY A 151 6.76 -15.31 -0.28
N ASN A 152 7.43 -16.31 0.29
CA ASN A 152 6.84 -17.12 1.36
C ASN A 152 6.94 -16.38 2.69
N GLY A 153 5.80 -16.27 3.37
CA GLY A 153 5.74 -15.73 4.72
C GLY A 153 5.73 -14.21 4.79
N PRO A 154 5.62 -13.68 6.01
CA PRO A 154 5.55 -12.26 6.24
C PRO A 154 6.85 -11.55 5.89
N VAL A 155 6.76 -10.28 5.48
CA VAL A 155 7.94 -9.42 5.21
C VAL A 155 8.83 -9.33 6.46
N ARG A 156 8.24 -9.35 7.65
CA ARG A 156 8.95 -9.43 8.94
C ARG A 156 8.69 -10.77 9.61
N LYS A 157 9.62 -11.23 10.46
CA LYS A 157 9.42 -12.39 11.35
C LYS A 157 8.43 -12.11 12.51
N ASP A 158 7.51 -11.17 12.32
CA ASP A 158 6.47 -10.83 13.27
C ASP A 158 5.24 -11.70 12.95
N PRO A 159 4.72 -12.48 13.90
CA PRO A 159 3.54 -13.31 13.67
C PRO A 159 2.27 -12.51 13.32
N PHE A 160 2.27 -11.19 13.51
CA PHE A 160 1.16 -10.29 13.19
C PHE A 160 1.37 -9.50 11.90
N ASP A 161 2.51 -9.65 11.21
CA ASP A 161 2.71 -9.01 9.91
C ASP A 161 1.91 -9.77 8.85
N LEU A 162 0.87 -9.11 8.32
CA LEU A 162 -0.03 -9.69 7.32
C LEU A 162 0.42 -9.43 5.88
N TYR A 163 1.61 -8.86 5.69
CA TYR A 163 2.13 -8.53 4.38
C TYR A 163 3.11 -9.58 3.89
N ALA A 164 2.97 -10.02 2.65
CA ALA A 164 4.01 -10.79 1.95
C ALA A 164 4.72 -9.89 0.93
N PRO A 165 6.00 -10.15 0.64
CA PRO A 165 6.69 -9.45 -0.45
C PRO A 165 6.17 -9.97 -1.79
N VAL A 166 5.70 -9.07 -2.64
CA VAL A 166 5.23 -9.38 -4.00
C VAL A 166 6.13 -8.67 -5.00
N THR A 167 6.78 -9.44 -5.86
CA THR A 167 7.67 -8.93 -6.90
C THR A 167 6.89 -8.76 -8.20
N PHE A 168 7.04 -7.58 -8.80
CA PHE A 168 6.44 -7.19 -10.05
C PHE A 168 7.48 -7.04 -11.15
N ARG A 169 7.11 -7.40 -12.37
CA ARG A 169 7.67 -6.81 -13.58
C ARG A 169 6.86 -5.54 -13.87
N VAL A 170 7.51 -4.39 -13.86
CA VAL A 170 6.85 -3.10 -14.09
C VAL A 170 6.71 -2.87 -15.59
N ASN A 171 5.47 -2.62 -16.02
CA ASN A 171 5.16 -2.23 -17.40
C ASN A 171 5.28 -0.71 -17.56
N ARG A 172 4.82 0.03 -16.55
CA ARG A 172 4.88 1.50 -16.54
C ARG A 172 4.92 2.04 -15.13
N TRP A 173 5.85 2.96 -14.88
CA TRP A 173 5.79 3.83 -13.71
C TRP A 173 4.92 5.05 -14.00
N TYR A 174 3.99 5.34 -13.08
CA TYR A 174 3.26 6.61 -13.06
C TYR A 174 3.92 7.59 -12.11
N ARG A 175 4.56 7.11 -11.03
CA ARG A 175 5.26 7.96 -10.06
C ARG A 175 6.29 7.20 -9.24
N GLY A 176 7.36 7.89 -8.86
CA GLY A 176 8.16 7.60 -7.67
C GLY A 176 9.13 6.43 -7.74
N GLY A 177 9.20 5.72 -8.86
CA GLY A 177 10.11 4.62 -9.07
C GLY A 177 10.72 4.64 -10.47
N THR A 178 11.74 3.82 -10.64
CA THR A 178 12.39 3.54 -11.94
C THR A 178 12.77 2.05 -11.97
N GLY A 179 13.06 1.53 -13.16
CA GLY A 179 13.46 0.14 -13.35
C GLY A 179 12.31 -0.80 -13.71
N GLU A 180 12.68 -1.99 -14.15
CA GLU A 180 11.76 -2.99 -14.73
C GLU A 180 11.18 -3.94 -13.68
N ARG A 181 11.67 -3.90 -12.44
CA ARG A 181 11.22 -4.75 -11.34
C ARG A 181 11.15 -3.98 -10.04
N VAL A 182 10.16 -4.34 -9.22
CA VAL A 182 10.01 -3.82 -7.85
C VAL A 182 9.41 -4.91 -6.98
N THR A 183 9.81 -4.96 -5.70
CA THR A 183 9.15 -5.81 -4.70
C THR A 183 8.42 -4.90 -3.72
N VAL A 184 7.13 -5.15 -3.53
CA VAL A 184 6.25 -4.35 -2.67
C VAL A 184 5.62 -5.26 -1.63
N ALA A 185 5.61 -4.81 -0.38
CA ALA A 185 4.85 -5.46 0.67
C ALA A 185 3.36 -5.29 0.41
N MET A 186 2.65 -6.40 0.16
CA MET A 186 1.21 -6.40 -0.09
C MET A 186 0.50 -7.24 0.94
N LEU A 187 -0.72 -6.82 1.32
CA LEU A 187 -1.57 -7.60 2.20
C LEU A 187 -1.82 -8.96 1.54
N TYR A 188 -1.26 -10.02 2.12
CA TYR A 188 -1.30 -11.36 1.57
C TYR A 188 -1.76 -12.28 2.69
N ARG A 189 -3.07 -12.49 2.77
CA ARG A 189 -3.64 -13.32 3.82
C ARG A 189 -3.29 -14.77 3.58
N SER A 190 -2.69 -15.40 4.59
CA SER A 190 -2.58 -16.85 4.73
C SER A 190 -3.51 -17.41 5.81
N SER A 191 -4.46 -16.62 6.33
CA SER A 191 -5.43 -17.10 7.32
C SER A 191 -6.62 -17.77 6.61
N PRO A 192 -7.00 -19.00 6.98
CA PRO A 192 -8.09 -19.75 6.33
C PRO A 192 -9.49 -19.13 6.52
N SER A 193 -9.61 -18.06 7.30
CA SER A 193 -10.88 -17.43 7.70
C SER A 193 -11.24 -16.15 6.94
N VAL A 194 -10.36 -15.62 6.08
CA VAL A 194 -10.67 -14.47 5.22
C VAL A 194 -10.08 -14.76 3.86
N ASP A 195 -10.91 -14.60 2.83
CA ASP A 195 -10.63 -14.95 1.44
C ASP A 195 -9.19 -14.59 1.06
N ASN A 196 -8.46 -15.60 0.55
CA ASN A 196 -7.11 -15.42 0.06
C ASN A 196 -7.09 -14.29 -0.97
N PRO A 197 -5.97 -13.53 -1.07
CA PRO A 197 -5.83 -12.53 -2.11
C PRO A 197 -6.17 -13.14 -3.47
N THR A 198 -7.04 -12.47 -4.24
CA THR A 198 -7.57 -13.00 -5.51
C THR A 198 -6.55 -12.96 -6.64
N PHE A 199 -5.32 -12.51 -6.38
CA PHE A 199 -4.24 -12.37 -7.34
C PHE A 199 -3.14 -13.42 -7.12
N GLY A 200 -2.44 -13.75 -8.21
CA GLY A 200 -1.33 -14.69 -8.24
C GLY A 200 -0.27 -14.28 -9.26
N VAL A 201 0.77 -15.10 -9.42
CA VAL A 201 1.76 -14.91 -10.49
C VAL A 201 1.06 -14.85 -11.85
N GLY A 202 1.44 -13.90 -12.70
CA GLY A 202 0.81 -13.58 -13.98
C GLY A 202 -0.33 -12.54 -13.89
N SER A 203 -0.75 -12.16 -12.67
CA SER A 203 -1.77 -11.11 -12.50
C SER A 203 -1.20 -9.73 -12.85
N ARG A 204 -1.90 -8.96 -13.70
CA ARG A 204 -1.56 -7.57 -14.00
C ARG A 204 -2.38 -6.61 -13.14
N LEU A 205 -1.68 -5.79 -12.36
CA LEU A 205 -2.25 -4.93 -11.33
C LEU A 205 -1.81 -3.47 -11.52
N LEU A 206 -2.66 -2.56 -11.07
CA LEU A 206 -2.30 -1.17 -10.79
C LEU A 206 -2.04 -1.06 -9.28
N VAL A 207 -0.82 -0.68 -8.91
CA VAL A 207 -0.33 -0.69 -7.52
C VAL A 207 0.17 0.68 -7.12
N SER A 208 -0.39 1.23 -6.04
CA SER A 208 0.03 2.50 -5.46
C SER A 208 0.14 2.40 -3.94
N GLY A 209 1.04 3.19 -3.39
CA GLY A 209 1.32 3.16 -1.96
C GLY A 209 2.40 4.14 -1.55
N GLU A 210 3.12 3.77 -0.50
CA GLU A 210 4.18 4.58 0.09
C GLU A 210 5.26 3.75 0.73
N GLU A 211 6.28 4.41 1.27
CA GLU A 211 7.28 3.75 2.10
C GLU A 211 6.70 3.59 3.51
N ARG A 212 6.84 2.40 4.09
CA ARG A 212 6.17 1.99 5.33
C ARG A 212 6.63 2.77 6.58
N TRP A 213 7.86 3.27 6.61
CA TRP A 213 8.55 3.88 7.75
C TRP A 213 9.06 5.31 7.50
N GLY A 214 8.57 6.00 6.48
CA GLY A 214 9.01 7.36 6.10
C GLY A 214 10.40 7.44 5.46
N GLY A 215 10.96 6.32 5.00
CA GLY A 215 12.23 6.23 4.27
C GLY A 215 12.19 6.84 2.86
N ALA A 216 13.37 6.98 2.26
CA ALA A 216 13.53 7.47 0.89
C ALA A 216 13.48 6.31 -0.13
N GLU A 217 13.14 6.64 -1.38
CA GLU A 217 13.42 5.80 -2.56
C GLU A 217 12.90 4.36 -2.55
N LEU A 218 11.71 4.11 -2.01
CA LEU A 218 11.09 2.78 -2.04
C LEU A 218 11.95 1.69 -1.37
N ALA A 219 12.64 2.02 -0.27
CA ALA A 219 13.42 1.05 0.50
C ALA A 219 12.56 -0.07 1.13
N ASP A 220 11.40 0.29 1.72
CA ASP A 220 10.38 -0.67 2.21
C ASP A 220 8.98 -0.24 1.72
N PRO A 221 8.68 -0.45 0.43
CA PRO A 221 7.43 0.02 -0.15
C PRO A 221 6.29 -0.89 0.24
N ILE A 222 5.18 -0.29 0.69
CA ILE A 222 3.94 -0.96 1.05
C ILE A 222 2.83 -0.52 0.11
N ALA A 223 2.10 -1.50 -0.44
CA ALA A 223 0.90 -1.23 -1.22
C ALA A 223 -0.25 -0.88 -0.31
N TRP A 224 -1.02 0.14 -0.67
CA TRP A 224 -2.21 0.52 0.09
C TRP A 224 -3.42 -0.31 -0.37
N PRO A 225 -4.25 -0.80 0.57
CA PRO A 225 -5.54 -1.40 0.26
C PRO A 225 -6.55 -0.30 -0.16
N CYS A 226 -7.84 -0.60 -0.12
CA CYS A 226 -8.91 0.42 -0.27
C CYS A 226 -8.97 1.06 -1.66
N GLY A 227 -8.70 0.29 -2.71
CA GLY A 227 -8.77 0.71 -4.11
C GLY A 227 -7.47 1.27 -4.68
N PHE A 228 -6.44 1.49 -3.85
CA PHE A 228 -5.09 1.88 -4.32
C PHE A 228 -4.27 0.71 -4.86
N THR A 229 -4.75 -0.52 -4.68
CA THR A 229 -4.27 -1.70 -5.42
C THR A 229 -5.46 -2.37 -6.09
N ARG A 230 -5.46 -2.40 -7.43
CA ARG A 230 -6.61 -2.83 -8.21
C ARG A 230 -6.20 -3.62 -9.44
N TRP A 231 -7.15 -4.38 -9.97
CA TRP A 231 -6.95 -5.09 -11.22
C TRP A 231 -6.73 -4.10 -12.36
N HIS A 232 -5.81 -4.45 -13.26
CA HIS A 232 -5.55 -3.60 -14.41
C HIS A 232 -6.76 -3.59 -15.36
N SER A 233 -7.17 -2.38 -15.76
CA SER A 233 -8.00 -2.14 -16.94
C SER A 233 -7.49 -0.90 -17.65
N GLU A 234 -7.69 -0.81 -18.97
CA GLU A 234 -7.27 0.37 -19.75
C GLU A 234 -7.90 1.67 -19.23
N ALA A 235 -9.15 1.61 -18.77
CA ALA A 235 -9.84 2.74 -18.17
C ALA A 235 -9.15 3.20 -16.87
N ASP A 236 -8.89 2.27 -15.94
CA ASP A 236 -8.21 2.60 -14.68
C ASP A 236 -6.76 3.05 -14.92
N ALA A 237 -6.05 2.44 -15.87
CA ALA A 237 -4.69 2.84 -16.24
C ALA A 237 -4.67 4.27 -16.82
N GLY A 238 -5.69 4.65 -17.59
CA GLY A 238 -5.89 6.01 -18.08
C GLY A 238 -6.17 7.01 -16.94
N ASP A 239 -6.98 6.62 -15.96
CA ASP A 239 -7.23 7.41 -14.75
C ASP A 239 -5.95 7.64 -13.94
N TRP A 240 -5.14 6.60 -13.78
CA TRP A 240 -3.86 6.67 -13.07
C TRP A 240 -2.87 7.56 -13.80
N ALA A 241 -2.76 7.45 -15.12
CA ALA A 241 -1.95 8.38 -15.91
C ALA A 241 -2.39 9.83 -15.64
N ARG A 242 -3.69 10.13 -15.77
CA ARG A 242 -4.22 11.50 -15.53
C ARG A 242 -3.96 12.01 -14.12
N ALA A 243 -3.99 11.13 -13.11
CA ALA A 243 -3.75 11.50 -11.72
C ALA A 243 -2.28 11.92 -11.47
N PHE A 244 -1.33 11.45 -12.27
CA PHE A 244 0.10 11.69 -12.08
C PHE A 244 0.77 12.57 -13.16
N GLY A 245 0.07 12.87 -14.27
CA GLY A 245 0.52 13.79 -15.33
C GLY A 245 0.98 13.09 -16.59
#